data_AF-A0A9E1BB27-F1
#
_entry.id   AF-A0A9E1BB27-F1
#
_cell.length_a   1.000
_cell.length_b   1.000
_cell.length_c   1.000
_cell.angle_alpha   90.00
_cell.angle_beta   90.00
_cell.angle_gamma   90.00
#
_symmetry.space_group_name_H-M   'P 1'
#
loop_
_entity.id
_entity.type
_entity.pdbx_description
1 polymer ?
#
loop_
_entity_poly.entity_id
_entity_poly.type
_entity_poly.pdbx_seq_one_letter_code
_entity_poly.pdbx_strand_id
1 'polypeptide(L)'
;IFLLNGLAFTMIGLDLPEILAGLKRSGVSLFEAVSYGVLVTAVLIVIRLMSSYGAVYITMFMKRYISVADDRNPGKAAPLIVGWAGMRGVVSLATALSIPAMAGSEPFPHRDLILFITFVVILLTLVVQGLTLPLLIKSVKFPDFNDHMPNELARIKIKKALAEASLKFQSEKFCNEENFLFQKLKEVWNFELESKKFEISDEARQRYYKILEEQRKALCELNKDPKIDEEIIRIFLYHIDLEERRWQEHSEY
;
A
#
# COMPACT_ATOMS: atom_id res chain seq x y z
N ILE A 1 12.95 1.07 -20.08
CA ILE A 1 12.25 -0.23 -19.86
C ILE A 1 11.29 -0.53 -21.02
N PHE A 2 10.34 0.34 -21.36
CA PHE A 2 9.41 0.11 -22.49
C PHE A 2 10.10 -0.08 -23.85
N LEU A 3 11.09 0.76 -24.19
CA LEU A 3 11.84 0.64 -25.45
C LEU A 3 12.61 -0.68 -25.56
N LEU A 4 13.25 -1.12 -24.47
CA LEU A 4 14.04 -2.35 -24.46
C LEU A 4 13.16 -3.60 -24.55
N ASN A 5 12.02 -3.62 -23.85
CA ASN A 5 11.03 -4.69 -23.99
C ASN A 5 10.44 -4.72 -25.41
N GLY A 6 10.13 -3.54 -25.98
CA GLY A 6 9.65 -3.44 -27.36
C GLY A 6 10.66 -3.98 -28.37
N LEU A 7 11.93 -3.62 -28.24
CA LEU A 7 13.02 -4.11 -29.10
C LEU A 7 13.20 -5.62 -28.95
N ALA A 8 13.16 -6.14 -27.72
CA ALA A 8 13.23 -7.59 -27.47
C ALA A 8 12.08 -8.32 -28.18
N PHE A 9 10.83 -7.83 -28.10
CA PHE A 9 9.71 -8.45 -28.80
C PHE A 9 9.83 -8.37 -30.33
N THR A 10 10.36 -7.26 -30.86
CA THR A 10 10.62 -7.15 -32.30
C THR A 10 11.68 -8.15 -32.76
N MET A 11 12.78 -8.31 -32.01
CA MET A 11 13.80 -9.33 -32.31
C MET A 11 13.22 -10.74 -32.26
N ILE A 12 12.43 -11.06 -31.22
CA ILE A 12 11.74 -12.35 -31.11
C ILE A 12 10.85 -12.62 -32.33
N GLY A 13 10.08 -11.61 -32.74
CA GLY A 13 9.21 -11.72 -33.91
C GLY A 13 10.00 -11.94 -35.21
N LEU A 14 11.20 -11.35 -35.30
CA LEU A 14 12.08 -11.49 -36.46
C LEU A 14 12.76 -12.87 -36.51
N ASP A 15 13.06 -13.48 -35.36
CA ASP A 15 13.68 -14.80 -35.27
C ASP A 15 12.67 -15.95 -35.55
N LEU A 16 11.37 -15.66 -35.53
CA LEU A 16 10.30 -16.65 -35.73
C LEU A 16 10.44 -17.48 -37.02
N PRO A 17 10.68 -16.88 -38.22
CA PRO A 17 10.81 -17.65 -39.46
C PRO A 17 12.03 -18.58 -39.45
N GLU A 18 13.13 -18.17 -38.80
CA GLU A 18 14.33 -18.98 -38.68
C GLU A 18 14.10 -20.19 -37.76
N ILE A 19 13.43 -19.97 -36.62
CA ILE A 19 13.05 -21.04 -35.69
C ILE A 19 12.10 -22.04 -36.38
N LEU A 20 11.14 -21.55 -37.16
CA LEU A 20 10.20 -22.39 -37.91
C LEU A 20 10.92 -23.23 -39.00
N ALA A 21 11.91 -22.64 -39.65
CA ALA A 21 12.76 -23.33 -40.63
C ALA A 21 13.64 -24.40 -39.97
N GLY A 22 14.21 -24.11 -38.78
CA GLY A 22 14.99 -25.06 -37.98
C GLY A 22 14.17 -26.25 -37.49
N LEU A 23 12.93 -26.01 -37.06
CA LEU A 23 12.00 -27.07 -36.66
C LEU A 23 11.64 -27.99 -37.84
N LYS A 24 11.40 -27.42 -39.03
CA LYS A 24 11.12 -28.20 -40.25
C LYS A 24 12.32 -29.07 -40.67
N ARG A 25 13.55 -28.59 -40.45
CA ARG A 25 14.79 -29.38 -40.67
C ARG A 25 14.95 -30.52 -39.68
N SER A 26 14.45 -30.36 -38.46
CA SER A 26 14.52 -31.37 -37.40
C SER A 26 13.48 -32.50 -37.56
N GLY A 27 12.61 -32.44 -38.56
CA GLY A 27 11.61 -33.49 -38.85
C GLY A 27 10.41 -33.54 -37.90
N VAL A 28 10.31 -32.58 -36.96
CA VAL A 28 9.22 -32.51 -35.99
C VAL A 28 8.00 -31.83 -36.62
N SER A 29 6.81 -32.41 -36.43
CA SER A 29 5.56 -31.82 -36.91
C SER A 29 5.25 -30.52 -36.14
N LEU A 30 4.82 -29.48 -36.86
CA LEU A 30 4.42 -28.20 -36.26
C LEU A 30 3.35 -28.39 -35.18
N PHE A 31 2.40 -29.31 -35.40
CA PHE A 31 1.35 -29.61 -34.44
C PHE A 31 1.91 -30.18 -33.13
N GLU A 32 2.90 -31.06 -33.23
CA GLU A 32 3.54 -31.68 -32.08
C GLU A 32 4.33 -30.65 -31.27
N ALA A 33 5.10 -29.80 -31.94
CA ALA A 33 5.85 -28.72 -31.30
C ALA A 33 4.93 -27.69 -30.59
N VAL A 34 3.80 -27.34 -31.21
CA VAL A 34 2.79 -26.47 -30.59
C VAL A 34 2.17 -27.14 -29.36
N SER A 35 1.89 -28.45 -29.44
CA SER A 35 1.35 -29.20 -28.30
C SER A 35 2.30 -29.20 -27.10
N TYR A 36 3.61 -29.35 -27.32
CA TYR A 36 4.61 -29.22 -26.26
C TYR A 36 4.66 -27.80 -25.69
N GLY A 37 4.60 -26.78 -26.54
CA GLY A 37 4.54 -25.37 -26.11
C GLY A 37 3.33 -25.06 -25.21
N VAL A 38 2.15 -25.57 -25.58
CA VAL A 38 0.92 -25.42 -24.78
C VAL A 38 1.03 -26.18 -23.45
N LEU A 39 1.54 -27.41 -23.47
CA LEU A 39 1.72 -28.22 -22.26
C LEU A 39 2.68 -27.54 -21.27
N VAL A 40 3.84 -27.07 -21.75
CA VAL A 40 4.81 -26.34 -20.93
C VAL A 40 4.20 -25.07 -20.36
N THR A 41 3.43 -24.33 -21.17
CA THR A 41 2.72 -23.13 -20.70
C THR A 41 1.77 -23.47 -19.55
N ALA A 42 0.98 -24.53 -19.68
CA ALA A 42 0.05 -24.96 -18.64
C ALA A 42 0.79 -25.34 -17.34
N VAL A 43 1.87 -26.11 -17.44
CA VAL A 43 2.70 -26.50 -16.27
C VAL A 43 3.28 -25.27 -15.59
N LEU A 44 3.82 -24.31 -16.34
CA LEU A 44 4.37 -23.07 -15.79
C LEU A 44 3.31 -22.23 -15.07
N ILE A 45 2.09 -22.15 -15.61
CA ILE A 45 0.99 -21.45 -14.96
C ILE A 45 0.65 -22.10 -13.61
N VAL A 46 0.56 -23.44 -13.57
CA VAL A 46 0.27 -24.18 -12.33
C VAL A 46 1.35 -23.96 -11.29
N ILE A 47 2.63 -24.12 -11.65
CA ILE A 47 3.78 -23.90 -10.75
C ILE A 47 3.74 -22.47 -10.19
N ARG A 48 3.48 -21.49 -11.06
CA ARG A 48 3.45 -20.09 -10.67
C ARG A 48 2.31 -19.79 -9.70
N LEU A 49 1.11 -20.29 -9.98
CA LEU A 49 -0.02 -20.18 -9.06
C LEU A 49 0.32 -20.83 -7.72
N MET A 50 0.89 -22.03 -7.73
CA MET A 50 1.28 -22.74 -6.52
C MET A 50 2.30 -21.96 -5.69
N SER A 51 3.31 -21.36 -6.33
CA SER A 51 4.29 -20.49 -5.64
C SER A 51 3.66 -19.22 -5.04
N SER A 52 2.66 -18.63 -5.72
CA SER A 52 1.98 -17.42 -5.25
C SER A 52 1.12 -17.71 -4.02
N TYR A 53 0.36 -18.81 -4.05
CA TYR A 53 -0.38 -19.28 -2.88
C TYR A 53 0.57 -19.70 -1.75
N GLY A 54 1.70 -20.34 -2.08
CA GLY A 54 2.75 -20.68 -1.12
C GLY A 54 3.31 -19.44 -0.41
N ALA A 55 3.60 -18.37 -1.14
CA ALA A 55 4.10 -17.12 -0.56
C ALA A 55 3.11 -16.50 0.44
N VAL A 56 1.80 -16.50 0.14
CA VAL A 56 0.77 -16.02 1.08
C VAL A 56 0.64 -16.95 2.28
N TYR A 57 0.68 -18.27 2.07
CA TYR A 57 0.65 -19.24 3.16
C TYR A 57 1.84 -19.07 4.11
N ILE A 58 3.04 -18.88 3.58
CA ILE A 58 4.26 -18.61 4.35
C ILE A 58 4.11 -17.30 5.13
N THR A 59 3.61 -16.25 4.48
CA THR A 59 3.38 -14.95 5.14
C THR A 59 2.36 -15.08 6.29
N MET A 60 1.27 -15.81 6.08
CA MET A 60 0.26 -16.10 7.12
C MET A 60 0.82 -16.93 8.27
N PHE A 61 1.64 -17.94 7.98
CA PHE A 61 2.29 -18.75 9.00
C PHE A 61 3.25 -17.89 9.84
N MET A 62 4.02 -17.02 9.19
CA MET A 62 4.98 -16.14 9.85
C MET A 62 4.31 -15.02 10.66
N LYS A 63 3.10 -14.59 10.26
CA LYS A 63 2.24 -13.68 11.06
C LYS A 63 1.91 -14.24 12.45
N ARG A 64 1.86 -15.57 12.64
CA ARG A 64 1.68 -16.18 13.98
C ARG A 64 2.75 -15.74 14.98
N TYR A 65 3.91 -15.28 14.51
CA TYR A 65 5.06 -14.89 15.34
C TYR A 65 5.18 -13.36 15.54
N ILE A 66 4.43 -12.53 14.81
CA ILE A 66 4.51 -11.05 14.84
C ILE A 66 3.12 -10.44 15.03
N SER A 67 2.88 -9.86 16.21
CA SER A 67 1.57 -9.37 16.68
C SER A 67 1.13 -8.02 16.09
N VAL A 68 1.94 -7.40 15.22
CA VAL A 68 1.65 -6.07 14.62
C VAL A 68 1.22 -6.14 13.15
N ALA A 69 1.04 -7.35 12.59
CA ALA A 69 0.59 -7.50 11.22
C ALA A 69 -0.93 -7.28 11.12
N ASP A 70 -1.31 -6.33 10.26
CA ASP A 70 -2.69 -5.99 9.89
C ASP A 70 -3.57 -7.25 9.74
N ASP A 71 -4.77 -7.21 10.30
CA ASP A 71 -5.73 -8.34 10.26
C ASP A 71 -6.52 -8.42 8.97
N ARG A 72 -6.23 -7.51 8.04
CA ARG A 72 -6.73 -7.55 6.68
C ARG A 72 -6.18 -8.76 5.94
N ASN A 73 -6.98 -9.82 5.95
CA ASN A 73 -6.77 -10.98 5.10
C ASN A 73 -6.69 -10.49 3.64
N PRO A 74 -5.57 -10.66 2.92
CA PRO A 74 -5.41 -10.18 1.54
C PRO A 74 -6.43 -10.82 0.56
N GLY A 75 -7.26 -11.74 1.05
CA GLY A 75 -8.26 -12.46 0.28
C GLY A 75 -7.58 -13.54 -0.57
N LYS A 76 -8.32 -14.58 -0.94
CA LYS A 76 -7.79 -15.64 -1.83
C LYS A 76 -7.48 -15.10 -3.24
N ALA A 77 -8.01 -13.93 -3.57
CA ALA A 77 -7.88 -13.34 -4.90
C ALA A 77 -6.59 -12.55 -5.11
N ALA A 78 -5.97 -12.00 -4.06
CA ALA A 78 -4.68 -11.32 -4.18
C ALA A 78 -3.55 -12.25 -4.67
N PRO A 79 -3.30 -13.43 -4.06
CA PRO A 79 -2.30 -14.36 -4.60
C PRO A 79 -2.64 -14.86 -6.00
N LEU A 80 -3.93 -14.99 -6.33
CA LEU A 80 -4.34 -15.37 -7.69
C LEU A 80 -3.90 -14.30 -8.70
N ILE A 81 -4.17 -13.01 -8.43
CA ILE A 81 -3.81 -11.91 -9.31
C ILE A 81 -2.29 -11.72 -9.37
N VAL A 82 -1.59 -11.78 -8.23
CA VAL A 82 -0.12 -11.67 -8.19
C VAL A 82 0.54 -12.81 -8.96
N GLY A 83 0.00 -14.04 -8.84
CA GLY A 83 0.44 -15.18 -9.62
C GLY A 83 0.20 -14.99 -11.12
N TRP A 84 -0.90 -14.35 -11.49
CA TRP A 84 -1.31 -14.12 -12.88
C TRP A 84 -0.66 -12.89 -13.55
N ALA A 85 -0.28 -11.87 -12.78
CA ALA A 85 0.26 -10.59 -13.24
C ALA A 85 1.78 -10.58 -13.48
N GLY A 86 2.38 -11.75 -13.71
CA GLY A 86 3.83 -11.89 -13.84
C GLY A 86 4.48 -11.08 -14.97
N MET A 87 5.66 -10.51 -14.70
CA MET A 87 6.51 -9.86 -15.71
C MET A 87 6.86 -10.83 -16.83
N ARG A 88 6.68 -10.40 -18.08
CA ARG A 88 6.74 -11.27 -19.26
C ARG A 88 8.09 -11.22 -19.96
N GLY A 89 8.66 -12.41 -20.15
CA GLY A 89 9.28 -12.86 -21.41
C GLY A 89 10.74 -12.51 -21.71
N VAL A 90 11.23 -11.31 -21.37
CA VAL A 90 12.55 -10.89 -21.87
C VAL A 90 13.70 -11.72 -21.27
N VAL A 91 13.63 -12.03 -19.97
CA VAL A 91 14.65 -12.86 -19.31
C VAL A 91 14.61 -14.31 -19.81
N SER A 92 13.41 -14.86 -20.03
CA SER A 92 13.25 -16.21 -20.58
C SER A 92 13.80 -16.31 -22.00
N LEU A 93 13.58 -15.28 -22.83
CA LEU A 93 14.17 -15.21 -24.16
C LEU A 93 15.70 -15.16 -24.09
N ALA A 94 16.25 -14.24 -23.31
CA ALA A 94 17.70 -14.11 -23.19
C ALA A 94 18.34 -15.44 -22.77
N THR A 95 17.69 -16.18 -21.88
CA THR A 95 18.12 -17.51 -21.46
C THR A 95 18.08 -18.52 -22.61
N ALA A 96 17.02 -18.51 -23.42
CA ALA A 96 16.87 -19.42 -24.54
C ALA A 96 17.87 -19.10 -25.69
N LEU A 97 18.12 -17.83 -25.97
CA LEU A 97 19.14 -17.39 -26.94
C LEU A 97 20.57 -17.66 -26.45
N SER A 98 20.78 -17.69 -25.13
CA SER A 98 22.06 -18.05 -24.53
C SER A 98 22.41 -19.53 -24.69
N ILE A 99 21.50 -20.37 -25.20
CA ILE A 99 21.79 -21.79 -25.48
C ILE A 99 22.78 -21.85 -26.67
N PRO A 100 24.00 -22.40 -26.44
CA PRO A 100 25.04 -22.42 -27.48
C PRO A 100 24.61 -23.30 -28.65
N ALA A 101 25.00 -22.91 -29.86
CA ALA A 101 24.69 -23.68 -31.08
C ALA A 101 25.42 -25.04 -31.12
N MET A 102 26.55 -25.16 -30.43
CA MET A 102 27.38 -26.36 -30.38
C MET A 102 27.55 -26.81 -28.92
N ALA A 103 27.32 -28.10 -28.67
CA ALA A 103 27.69 -28.77 -27.43
C ALA A 103 29.06 -29.45 -27.62
N GLY A 104 30.14 -28.65 -27.59
CA GLY A 104 31.48 -29.13 -27.90
C GLY A 104 31.70 -29.27 -29.40
N SER A 105 31.68 -30.50 -29.93
CA SER A 105 31.90 -30.80 -31.36
C SER A 105 30.63 -31.18 -32.12
N GLU A 106 29.51 -31.40 -31.42
CA GLU A 106 28.22 -31.73 -32.04
C GLU A 106 27.23 -30.56 -31.90
N PRO A 107 26.31 -30.38 -32.87
CA PRO A 107 25.21 -29.43 -32.74
C PRO A 107 24.39 -29.69 -31.48
N PHE A 108 23.96 -28.63 -30.79
CA PHE A 108 23.15 -28.79 -29.58
C PHE A 108 21.83 -29.51 -29.91
N PRO A 109 21.51 -30.62 -29.23
CA PRO A 109 20.35 -31.42 -29.58
C PRO A 109 19.06 -30.64 -29.33
N HIS A 110 18.14 -30.68 -30.30
CA HIS A 110 16.79 -30.09 -30.18
C HIS A 110 16.76 -28.59 -29.82
N ARG A 111 17.83 -27.82 -30.11
CA ARG A 111 17.89 -26.38 -29.85
C ARG A 111 16.70 -25.63 -30.47
N ASP A 112 16.41 -25.90 -31.73
CA ASP A 112 15.32 -25.23 -32.46
C ASP A 112 13.95 -25.56 -31.87
N LEU A 113 13.77 -26.76 -31.31
CA LEU A 113 12.57 -27.16 -30.60
C LEU A 113 12.41 -26.39 -29.28
N ILE A 114 13.49 -26.21 -28.51
CA ILE A 114 13.49 -25.44 -27.25
C ILE A 114 13.20 -23.97 -27.52
N LEU A 115 13.82 -23.39 -28.56
CA LEU A 115 13.55 -22.02 -29.00
C LEU A 115 12.08 -21.84 -29.41
N PHE A 116 11.55 -22.79 -30.18
CA PHE A 116 10.14 -22.79 -30.59
C PHE A 116 9.18 -22.88 -29.39
N ILE A 117 9.42 -23.80 -28.46
CA ILE A 117 8.62 -23.93 -27.24
C ILE A 117 8.68 -22.64 -26.42
N THR A 118 9.86 -22.05 -26.25
CA THR A 118 10.03 -20.78 -25.50
C THR A 118 9.27 -19.65 -26.18
N PHE A 119 9.34 -19.56 -27.52
CA PHE A 119 8.56 -18.59 -28.29
C PHE A 119 7.06 -18.78 -28.07
N VAL A 120 6.54 -20.01 -28.21
CA VAL A 120 5.11 -20.32 -28.00
C VAL A 120 4.68 -19.98 -26.58
N VAL A 121 5.49 -20.30 -25.57
CA VAL A 121 5.22 -19.98 -24.16
C VAL A 121 5.13 -18.46 -23.97
N ILE A 122 6.08 -17.70 -24.52
CA ILE A 122 6.09 -16.22 -24.41
C ILE A 122 4.86 -15.64 -25.12
N LEU A 123 4.54 -16.10 -26.32
CA LEU A 123 3.39 -15.65 -27.09
C LEU A 123 2.08 -15.91 -26.34
N LEU A 124 1.88 -17.15 -25.86
CA LEU A 124 0.67 -17.55 -25.14
C LEU A 124 0.54 -16.79 -23.83
N THR A 125 1.63 -16.63 -23.07
CA THR A 125 1.58 -15.87 -21.81
C THR A 125 1.33 -14.37 -22.05
N LEU A 126 1.85 -13.79 -23.13
CA LEU A 126 1.57 -12.39 -23.51
C LEU A 126 0.12 -12.18 -23.91
N VAL A 127 -0.40 -13.02 -24.81
CA VAL A 127 -1.74 -12.86 -25.38
C VAL A 127 -2.78 -13.32 -24.35
N VAL A 128 -2.71 -14.56 -23.91
CA VAL A 128 -3.73 -15.13 -23.02
C VAL A 128 -3.71 -14.45 -21.67
N GLN A 129 -2.57 -14.39 -20.97
CA GLN A 129 -2.54 -13.74 -19.66
C GLN A 129 -2.67 -12.21 -19.79
N GLY A 130 -2.23 -11.61 -20.91
CA GLY A 130 -2.38 -10.17 -21.17
C GLY A 130 -3.81 -9.71 -21.27
N LEU A 131 -4.59 -10.37 -22.12
CA LEU A 131 -6.00 -10.04 -22.28
C LEU A 131 -6.86 -10.51 -21.10
N THR A 132 -6.46 -11.58 -20.41
CA THR A 132 -7.23 -12.12 -19.28
C THR A 132 -7.04 -11.32 -17.99
N LEU A 133 -5.87 -10.71 -17.77
CA LEU A 133 -5.58 -9.94 -16.56
C LEU A 133 -6.61 -8.81 -16.25
N PRO A 134 -6.97 -7.92 -17.19
CA PRO A 134 -7.95 -6.86 -16.90
C PRO A 134 -9.34 -7.41 -16.56
N LEU A 135 -9.76 -8.50 -17.21
CA LEU A 135 -11.03 -9.19 -16.89
C LEU A 135 -10.98 -9.82 -15.50
N LEU A 136 -9.85 -10.43 -15.16
CA LEU A 136 -9.62 -11.06 -13.86
C LEU A 136 -9.65 -10.02 -12.73
N ILE A 137 -8.96 -8.89 -12.92
CA ILE A 137 -8.98 -7.76 -11.97
C ILE A 137 -10.40 -7.23 -11.78
N LYS A 138 -11.19 -7.11 -12.86
CA LYS A 138 -12.57 -6.61 -12.79
C LYS A 138 -13.55 -7.62 -12.16
N SER A 139 -13.28 -8.91 -12.29
CA SER A 139 -14.11 -9.98 -11.70
C SER A 139 -13.84 -10.19 -10.22
N VAL A 140 -12.68 -9.76 -9.72
CA VAL A 140 -12.30 -9.90 -8.32
C VAL A 140 -12.73 -8.65 -7.56
N LYS A 141 -13.54 -8.84 -6.51
CA LYS A 141 -13.76 -7.80 -5.50
C LYS A 141 -12.55 -7.78 -4.57
N PHE A 142 -11.71 -6.76 -4.70
CA PHE A 142 -10.70 -6.49 -3.69
C PHE A 142 -11.40 -6.06 -2.39
N PRO A 143 -10.95 -6.54 -1.22
CA PRO A 143 -11.32 -5.88 0.03
C PRO A 143 -10.87 -4.42 -0.08
N ASP A 144 -11.75 -3.50 0.30
CA ASP A 144 -11.46 -2.08 0.22
C ASP A 144 -10.33 -1.76 1.20
N PHE A 145 -9.11 -1.61 0.67
CA PHE A 145 -7.94 -1.24 1.47
C PHE A 145 -8.08 0.18 2.01
N ASN A 146 -9.04 0.96 1.50
CA ASN A 146 -9.35 2.32 1.92
C ASN A 146 -10.60 2.38 2.82
N ASP A 147 -11.07 1.25 3.36
CA ASP A 147 -12.06 1.21 4.44
C ASP A 147 -11.43 1.65 5.78
N HIS A 148 -10.76 2.79 5.74
CA HIS A 148 -10.39 3.52 6.92
C HIS A 148 -11.61 4.36 7.31
N MET A 149 -11.99 4.26 8.58
CA MET A 149 -12.95 5.18 9.18
C MET A 149 -12.55 6.62 8.78
N PRO A 150 -13.50 7.47 8.36
CA PRO A 150 -13.23 8.87 8.05
C PRO A 150 -12.33 9.50 9.10
N ASN A 151 -11.34 10.29 8.68
CA ASN A 151 -10.30 10.82 9.57
C ASN A 151 -10.89 11.49 10.82
N GLU A 152 -12.02 12.17 10.70
CA GLU A 152 -12.74 12.78 11.82
C GLU A 152 -13.27 11.76 12.83
N LEU A 153 -13.98 10.72 12.36
CA LEU A 153 -14.50 9.66 13.22
C LEU A 153 -13.37 8.87 13.88
N ALA A 154 -12.26 8.64 13.16
CA ALA A 154 -11.07 8.01 13.72
C ALA A 154 -10.43 8.87 14.83
N ARG A 155 -10.31 10.18 14.60
CA ARG A 155 -9.82 11.14 15.62
C ARG A 155 -10.70 11.14 16.87
N ILE A 156 -12.02 11.19 16.71
CA ILE A 156 -12.98 11.15 17.83
C ILE A 156 -12.80 9.83 18.61
N LYS A 157 -12.74 8.69 17.91
CA LYS A 157 -12.57 7.38 18.55
C LYS A 157 -11.25 7.29 19.34
N ILE A 158 -10.15 7.76 18.76
CA ILE A 158 -8.83 7.77 19.42
C ILE A 158 -8.84 8.67 20.64
N LYS A 159 -9.34 9.91 20.52
CA LYS A 159 -9.46 10.85 21.65
C LYS A 159 -10.29 10.25 22.78
N LYS A 160 -11.42 9.64 22.47
CA LYS A 160 -12.28 8.97 23.44
C LYS A 160 -11.54 7.84 24.18
N ALA A 161 -10.83 6.99 23.45
CA ALA A 161 -10.06 5.90 24.03
C ALA A 161 -8.91 6.41 24.93
N LEU A 162 -8.24 7.49 24.53
CA LEU A 162 -7.20 8.13 25.34
C LEU A 162 -7.78 8.75 26.62
N ALA A 163 -8.95 9.39 26.53
CA ALA A 163 -9.67 9.95 27.67
C ALA A 163 -10.04 8.87 28.69
N GLU A 164 -10.69 7.80 28.22
CA GLU A 164 -11.10 6.67 29.05
C GLU A 164 -9.89 5.99 29.72
N ALA A 165 -8.80 5.77 28.96
CA ALA A 165 -7.57 5.19 29.50
C ALA A 165 -6.90 6.08 30.56
N SER A 166 -6.84 7.39 30.31
CA SER A 166 -6.21 8.37 31.23
C SER A 166 -7.00 8.48 32.54
N LEU A 167 -8.33 8.59 32.46
CA LEU A 167 -9.21 8.66 33.62
C LEU A 167 -9.18 7.37 34.43
N LYS A 168 -9.18 6.21 33.75
CA LYS A 168 -9.05 4.91 34.41
C LYS A 168 -7.74 4.81 35.18
N PHE A 169 -6.61 5.12 34.55
CA PHE A 169 -5.30 5.06 35.19
C PHE A 169 -5.19 6.03 36.37
N GLN A 170 -5.69 7.25 36.22
CA GLN A 170 -5.76 8.22 37.32
C GLN A 170 -6.58 7.68 38.49
N SER A 171 -7.76 7.12 38.22
CA SER A 171 -8.65 6.58 39.25
C SER A 171 -8.10 5.34 39.96
N GLU A 172 -7.20 4.57 39.32
CA GLU A 172 -6.60 3.37 39.91
C GLU A 172 -5.35 3.70 40.74
N LYS A 173 -4.52 4.65 40.29
CA LYS A 173 -3.21 4.95 40.91
C LYS A 173 -3.18 6.19 41.79
N PHE A 174 -4.06 7.16 41.57
CA PHE A 174 -3.98 8.51 42.17
C PHE A 174 -5.32 8.95 42.77
N CYS A 175 -6.02 8.05 43.48
CA CYS A 175 -7.41 8.24 43.95
C CYS A 175 -7.64 9.47 44.83
N ASN A 176 -6.60 10.00 45.50
CA ASN A 176 -6.72 11.01 46.56
C ASN A 176 -5.81 12.25 46.36
N GLU A 177 -5.25 12.46 45.17
CA GLU A 177 -4.45 13.65 44.90
C GLU A 177 -5.33 14.80 44.37
N GLU A 178 -5.69 15.73 45.25
CA GLU A 178 -6.32 17.00 44.90
C GLU A 178 -5.30 18.00 44.34
N ASN A 179 -4.58 17.59 43.29
CA ASN A 179 -3.73 18.50 42.54
C ASN A 179 -4.56 19.19 41.46
N PHE A 180 -4.42 20.51 41.33
CA PHE A 180 -5.03 21.31 40.28
C PHE A 180 -4.80 20.72 38.87
N LEU A 181 -3.61 20.17 38.60
CA LEU A 181 -3.30 19.55 37.31
C LEU A 181 -4.19 18.35 37.01
N PHE A 182 -4.46 17.52 38.02
CA PHE A 182 -5.28 16.32 37.90
C PHE A 182 -6.77 16.65 37.77
N GLN A 183 -7.23 17.69 38.46
CA GLN A 183 -8.59 18.19 38.32
C GLN A 183 -8.82 18.81 36.93
N LYS A 184 -7.90 19.68 36.47
CA LYS A 184 -7.97 20.28 35.13
C LYS A 184 -7.95 19.21 34.04
N LEU A 185 -7.09 18.20 34.16
CA LEU A 185 -7.03 17.08 33.24
C LEU A 185 -8.38 16.35 33.18
N LYS A 186 -8.93 16.02 34.35
CA LYS A 186 -10.22 15.32 34.47
C LYS A 186 -11.38 16.11 33.87
N GLU A 187 -11.44 17.41 34.09
CA GLU A 187 -12.46 18.29 33.50
C GLU A 187 -12.37 18.32 31.98
N VAL A 188 -11.16 18.49 31.42
CA VAL A 188 -10.95 18.52 29.96
C VAL A 188 -11.38 17.20 29.31
N TRP A 189 -10.96 16.06 29.86
CA TRP A 189 -11.31 14.76 29.30
C TRP A 189 -12.79 14.41 29.47
N ASN A 190 -13.41 14.74 30.61
CA ASN A 190 -14.85 14.54 30.80
C ASN A 190 -15.68 15.38 29.83
N PHE A 191 -15.30 16.65 29.63
CA PHE A 191 -15.93 17.51 28.65
C PHE A 191 -15.82 16.93 27.22
N GLU A 192 -14.65 16.39 26.87
CA GLU A 192 -14.42 15.77 25.56
C GLU A 192 -15.19 14.44 25.37
N LEU A 193 -15.48 13.71 26.46
CA LEU A 193 -16.31 12.50 26.45
C LEU A 193 -17.81 12.79 26.37
N GLU A 194 -18.28 13.86 27.01
CA GLU A 194 -19.69 14.26 27.04
C GLU A 194 -20.12 14.96 25.74
N SER A 195 -19.21 15.67 25.08
CA SER A 195 -19.49 16.37 23.83
C SER A 195 -19.63 15.39 22.65
N LYS A 196 -20.86 14.88 22.43
CA LYS A 196 -21.20 13.96 21.32
C LYS A 196 -21.16 14.58 19.91
N LYS A 197 -20.93 15.89 19.77
CA LYS A 197 -20.87 16.59 18.47
C LYS A 197 -19.69 17.55 18.45
N PHE A 198 -18.63 17.13 17.77
CA PHE A 198 -17.45 17.95 17.49
C PHE A 198 -17.60 18.77 16.20
N GLU A 199 -18.82 19.10 15.77
CA GLU A 199 -19.03 20.06 14.69
C GLU A 199 -18.96 21.46 15.27
N ILE A 200 -17.76 22.05 15.25
CA ILE A 200 -17.57 23.45 15.58
C ILE A 200 -18.05 24.27 14.37
N SER A 201 -19.25 24.83 14.46
CA SER A 201 -19.75 25.80 13.47
C SER A 201 -18.74 26.92 13.28
N ASP A 202 -18.58 27.40 12.05
CA ASP A 202 -17.75 28.57 11.74
C ASP A 202 -18.14 29.79 12.60
N GLU A 203 -19.41 29.92 12.97
CA GLU A 203 -19.92 30.97 13.85
C GLU A 203 -19.37 30.85 15.28
N ALA A 204 -19.25 29.61 15.79
CA ALA A 204 -18.66 29.35 17.10
C ALA A 204 -17.15 29.63 17.08
N ARG A 205 -16.47 29.28 15.97
CA ARG A 205 -15.04 29.59 15.76
C ARG A 205 -14.79 31.09 15.74
N GLN A 206 -15.60 31.86 15.01
CA GLN A 206 -15.52 33.31 14.99
C GLN A 206 -15.75 33.94 16.37
N ARG A 207 -16.71 33.44 17.15
CA ARG A 207 -16.95 33.90 18.53
C ARG A 207 -15.75 33.58 19.43
N TYR A 208 -15.14 32.41 19.28
CA TYR A 208 -13.94 32.04 20.03
C TYR A 208 -12.74 32.96 19.70
N TYR A 209 -12.52 33.29 18.42
CA TYR A 209 -11.47 34.23 18.03
C TYR A 209 -11.65 35.63 18.61
N LYS A 210 -12.90 36.12 18.72
CA LYS A 210 -13.17 37.38 19.43
C LYS A 210 -12.75 37.34 20.90
N ILE A 211 -12.93 36.19 21.58
CA ILE A 211 -12.49 36.01 22.96
C ILE A 211 -10.96 36.05 23.05
N LEU A 212 -10.25 35.38 22.13
CA LEU A 212 -8.79 35.41 22.07
C LEU A 212 -8.26 36.82 21.82
N GLU A 213 -8.92 37.60 20.96
CA GLU A 213 -8.53 38.98 20.68
C GLU A 213 -8.72 39.90 21.91
N GLU A 214 -9.78 39.70 22.68
CA GLU A 214 -9.94 40.40 23.97
C GLU A 214 -8.86 40.00 24.99
N GLN A 215 -8.44 38.73 25.02
CA GLN A 215 -7.32 38.29 25.85
C GLN A 215 -6.00 38.97 25.44
N ARG A 216 -5.74 39.13 24.14
CA ARG A 216 -4.57 39.86 23.64
C ARG A 216 -4.58 41.32 24.09
N LYS A 217 -5.74 42.00 24.00
CA LYS A 217 -5.87 43.38 24.49
C LYS A 217 -5.58 43.48 25.99
N ALA A 218 -6.09 42.54 26.79
CA ALA A 218 -5.81 42.50 28.22
C ALA A 218 -4.31 42.30 28.52
N LEU A 219 -3.62 41.43 27.76
CA LEU A 219 -2.16 41.26 27.88
C LEU A 219 -1.39 42.52 27.48
N CYS A 220 -1.83 43.24 26.45
CA CYS A 220 -1.22 44.52 26.06
C CYS A 220 -1.39 45.60 27.14
N GLU A 221 -2.53 45.65 27.83
CA GLU A 221 -2.72 46.56 28.96
C GLU A 221 -1.83 46.17 30.15
N LEU A 222 -1.71 44.87 30.44
CA LEU A 222 -0.80 44.36 31.47
C LEU A 222 0.67 44.65 31.16
N ASN A 223 1.05 44.68 29.87
CA ASN A 223 2.41 45.03 29.44
C ASN A 223 2.80 46.49 29.73
N LYS A 224 1.83 47.34 30.08
CA LYS A 224 2.11 48.72 30.50
C LYS A 224 2.53 48.79 31.97
N ASP A 225 2.34 47.72 32.75
CA ASP A 225 2.78 47.67 34.15
C ASP A 225 4.28 47.33 34.20
N PRO A 226 5.15 48.25 34.65
CA PRO A 226 6.60 48.02 34.72
C PRO A 226 7.00 46.93 35.73
N LYS A 227 6.07 46.40 36.53
CA LYS A 227 6.31 45.27 37.43
C LYS A 227 6.20 43.92 36.75
N ILE A 228 5.66 43.85 35.54
CA ILE A 228 5.46 42.60 34.80
C ILE A 228 6.57 42.48 33.76
N ASP A 229 7.29 41.36 33.78
CA ASP A 229 8.32 41.07 32.80
C ASP A 229 7.69 40.84 31.41
N GLU A 230 8.20 41.55 30.41
CA GLU A 230 7.77 41.43 29.01
C GLU A 230 7.93 40.00 28.48
N GLU A 231 8.94 39.26 28.95
CA GLU A 231 9.18 37.88 28.53
C GLU A 231 8.03 36.96 28.95
N ILE A 232 7.45 37.20 30.13
CA ILE A 232 6.27 36.45 30.62
C ILE A 232 5.05 36.76 29.75
N ILE A 233 4.83 38.03 29.40
CA ILE A 233 3.72 38.42 28.52
C ILE A 233 3.86 37.78 27.14
N ARG A 234 5.10 37.71 26.61
CA ARG A 234 5.40 37.07 25.33
C ARG A 234 5.06 35.57 25.33
N ILE A 235 5.29 34.87 26.44
CA ILE A 235 4.89 33.46 26.61
C ILE A 235 3.37 33.30 26.54
N PHE A 236 2.62 34.17 27.21
CA PHE A 236 1.15 34.12 27.17
C PHE A 236 0.59 34.47 25.79
N LEU A 237 1.18 35.45 25.09
CA LEU A 237 0.82 35.75 23.71
C LEU A 237 1.06 34.54 22.78
N TYR A 238 2.19 33.85 22.96
CA TYR A 238 2.49 32.63 22.21
C TYR A 238 1.48 31.50 22.47
N HIS A 239 1.00 31.34 23.70
CA HIS A 239 -0.07 30.38 24.00
C HIS A 239 -1.39 30.72 23.29
N ILE A 240 -1.75 32.01 23.21
CA ILE A 240 -2.92 32.45 22.45
C ILE A 240 -2.74 32.13 20.96
N ASP A 241 -1.55 32.38 20.38
CA ASP A 241 -1.24 32.05 18.99
C ASP A 241 -1.36 30.54 18.71
N LEU A 242 -0.91 29.69 19.63
CA LEU A 242 -1.02 28.23 19.50
C LEU A 242 -2.47 27.75 19.56
N GLU A 243 -3.29 28.31 20.45
CA GLU A 243 -4.72 28.00 20.52
C GLU A 243 -5.44 28.44 19.25
N GLU A 244 -5.11 29.60 18.68
CA GLU A 244 -5.69 30.06 17.42
C GLU A 244 -5.36 29.11 16.26
N ARG A 245 -4.10 28.68 16.13
CA ARG A 245 -3.66 27.73 15.08
C ARG A 245 -4.35 26.37 15.18
N ARG A 246 -4.59 25.88 16.40
CA ARG A 246 -5.29 24.59 16.63
C ARG A 246 -6.64 24.54 15.92
N TRP A 247 -7.32 25.69 15.81
CA TRP A 247 -8.65 25.80 15.22
C TRP A 247 -8.66 26.31 13.78
N GLN A 248 -7.51 26.72 13.22
CA GLN A 248 -7.36 27.12 11.82
C GLN A 248 -7.21 25.93 10.85
N GLU A 249 -6.59 24.81 11.26
CA GLU A 249 -6.25 23.68 10.36
C GLU A 249 -7.44 22.88 9.78
N HIS A 250 -8.70 23.24 10.09
CA HIS A 250 -9.88 22.43 9.74
C HIS A 250 -10.77 23.04 8.63
N SER A 251 -10.30 24.05 7.86
CA SER A 251 -11.10 24.66 6.77
C SER A 251 -10.54 24.48 5.35
N GLU A 252 -9.47 23.71 5.15
CA GLU A 252 -8.81 23.57 3.84
C GLU A 252 -8.79 22.16 3.24
N TYR A 253 -9.77 21.30 3.55
CA TYR A 253 -9.95 20.03 2.85
C TYR A 253 -11.42 19.66 2.65
#